data_AF-A0A1F4ZYE8-F1
#
_entry.id   AF-A0A1F4ZYE8-F1
#
_cell.length_a   1.000
_cell.length_b   1.000
_cell.length_c   1.000
_cell.angle_alpha   90.00
_cell.angle_beta   90.00
_cell.angle_gamma   90.00
#
_symmetry.space_group_name_H-M   'P 1'
#
loop_
_entity.id
_entity.type
_entity.pdbx_description
1 polymer ?
#
loop_
_entity_poly.entity_id
_entity_poly.type
_entity_poly.pdbx_seq_one_letter_code
_entity_poly.pdbx_strand_id
1 'polypeptide(L)' 'MDKKSEKATLHQKLEAVIYEMVDKDLRLDDSLREFQKIYLETAMKKYNGNKSRMANALGIHRNTLHCRAKKLKIHRKYQ' A
#
# COMPACT_ATOMS: atom_id res chain seq x y z
N MET A 1 -27.28 -26.20 1.08
CA MET A 1 -25.85 -26.36 1.45
C MET A 1 -25.15 -25.06 1.10
N ASP A 2 -25.30 -24.08 1.98
CA ASP A 2 -24.65 -22.78 1.80
C ASP A 2 -23.17 -22.94 2.14
N LYS A 3 -22.34 -23.08 1.11
CA LYS A 3 -20.89 -22.91 1.23
C LYS A 3 -20.68 -21.47 1.70
N LYS A 4 -20.58 -21.30 3.01
CA LYS A 4 -20.12 -20.10 3.68
C LYS A 4 -18.75 -19.79 3.07
N SER A 5 -18.71 -18.84 2.14
CA SER A 5 -17.50 -18.37 1.50
C SER A 5 -16.59 -17.81 2.60
N GLU A 6 -15.67 -18.63 3.09
CA GLU A 6 -14.65 -18.19 4.01
C GLU A 6 -13.87 -17.09 3.31
N LYS A 7 -14.03 -15.85 3.81
CA LYS A 7 -13.31 -14.71 3.27
C LYS A 7 -11.82 -15.04 3.32
N ALA A 8 -11.18 -15.07 2.15
CA ALA A 8 -9.75 -15.27 2.04
C ALA A 8 -9.01 -14.34 3.02
N THR A 9 -8.04 -14.92 3.74
CA THR A 9 -7.19 -14.19 4.67
C THR A 9 -6.41 -13.11 3.92
N LEU A 10 -5.89 -12.11 4.65
CA LEU A 10 -5.04 -11.08 4.03
C LEU A 10 -3.81 -11.69 3.35
N HIS A 11 -3.25 -12.75 3.95
CA HIS A 11 -2.11 -13.46 3.40
C HIS A 11 -2.44 -14.07 2.04
N GLN A 12 -3.54 -14.82 1.94
CA GLN A 12 -3.99 -15.43 0.68
C GLN A 12 -4.28 -14.38 -0.40
N LYS A 13 -4.84 -13.22 -0.03
CA LYS A 13 -5.06 -12.12 -0.98
C LYS A 13 -3.75 -11.54 -1.49
N LEU A 14 -2.77 -11.36 -0.61
CA LEU A 14 -1.47 -10.85 -1.00
C LEU A 14 -0.70 -11.87 -1.86
N GLU A 15 -0.78 -13.15 -1.53
CA GLU A 15 -0.19 -14.25 -2.29
C GLU A 15 -0.72 -14.28 -3.73
N ALA A 16 -2.04 -14.15 -3.92
CA ALA A 16 -2.63 -14.08 -5.26
C ALA A 16 -2.11 -12.89 -6.08
N VAL A 17 -1.92 -11.73 -5.44
CA VAL A 17 -1.34 -10.55 -6.11
C VAL A 17 0.14 -10.77 -6.46
N ILE A 18 0.92 -11.35 -5.55
CA ILE A 18 2.33 -11.63 -5.79
C ILE A 18 2.50 -12.67 -6.89
N TYR A 19 1.65 -13.69 -6.94
CA TYR A 19 1.63 -14.66 -8.04
C TYR A 19 1.46 -13.97 -9.39
N GLU A 20 0.48 -13.07 -9.52
CA GLU A 20 0.25 -12.30 -10.76
C GLU A 20 1.44 -11.39 -11.12
N MET A 21 2.11 -10.79 -10.12
CA MET A 21 3.30 -9.98 -10.36
C MET A 21 4.48 -10.80 -10.89
N VAL A 22 4.67 -12.02 -10.36
CA VAL A 22 5.73 -12.94 -10.79
C VAL A 22 5.41 -13.53 -12.17
N ASP A 23 4.16 -13.93 -12.42
CA ASP A 23 3.70 -14.46 -13.71
C ASP A 23 3.88 -13.45 -14.86
N LYS A 24 3.81 -12.15 -14.55
CA LYS A 24 4.07 -11.04 -15.49
C LYS A 24 5.54 -10.61 -15.57
N ASP A 25 6.45 -11.37 -14.96
CA ASP A 25 7.89 -11.07 -14.90
C ASP A 25 8.21 -9.66 -14.36
N LEU A 26 7.40 -9.15 -13.44
CA LEU A 26 7.67 -7.84 -12.84
C LEU A 26 8.92 -7.92 -11.98
N ARG A 27 9.85 -6.98 -12.21
CA ARG A 27 11.04 -6.85 -11.36
C ARG A 27 10.61 -6.57 -9.93
N LEU A 28 11.29 -7.18 -8.97
CA LEU A 28 11.02 -7.00 -7.54
C LEU A 28 10.96 -5.53 -7.14
N ASP A 29 11.88 -4.70 -7.66
CA ASP A 29 11.92 -3.26 -7.38
C ASP A 29 10.64 -2.54 -7.82
N ASP A 30 10.09 -2.92 -8.98
CA ASP A 30 8.88 -2.32 -9.54
C ASP A 30 7.64 -2.76 -8.74
N SER A 31 7.56 -4.04 -8.38
CA SER A 31 6.51 -4.59 -7.51
C SER A 31 6.49 -3.95 -6.12
N LEU A 32 7.65 -3.81 -5.49
CA LEU A 32 7.78 -3.15 -4.18
C LEU A 32 7.42 -1.67 -4.26
N ARG A 33 7.80 -1.00 -5.35
CA ARG A 33 7.46 0.40 -5.59
C ARG A 33 5.95 0.59 -5.74
N GLU A 34 5.29 -0.28 -6.49
CA GLU A 34 3.84 -0.22 -6.71
C GLU A 34 3.08 -0.53 -5.42
N PHE A 35 3.47 -1.59 -4.70
CA PHE A 35 2.92 -1.90 -3.38
C PHE A 35 3.05 -0.72 -2.43
N GLN A 36 4.25 -0.14 -2.32
CA GLN A 36 4.50 0.98 -1.40
C GLN A 36 3.66 2.21 -1.78
N LYS A 37 3.47 2.47 -3.08
CA LYS A 37 2.63 3.57 -3.56
C LYS A 37 1.17 3.37 -3.16
N ILE A 38 0.58 2.22 -3.50
CA ILE A 38 -0.82 1.88 -3.17
C ILE A 38 -1.05 1.95 -1.65
N TYR A 39 -0.11 1.40 -0.87
CA TYR A 39 -0.19 1.41 0.59
C TYR A 39 -0.21 2.83 1.14
N LEU A 40 0.72 3.69 0.70
CA LEU A 40 0.82 5.07 1.19
C LEU A 40 -0.34 5.95 0.72
N GLU A 41 -0.86 5.75 -0.49
CA GLU A 41 -2.07 6.43 -0.98
C GLU A 41 -3.29 6.02 -0.15
N THR A 42 -3.43 4.75 0.17
CA THR A 42 -4.51 4.22 1.02
C THR A 42 -4.42 4.75 2.45
N ALA A 43 -3.22 4.79 3.02
CA ALA A 43 -2.98 5.41 4.31
C ALA A 43 -3.32 6.91 4.28
N MET A 44 -2.94 7.62 3.22
CA MET A 44 -3.23 9.05 3.07
C MET A 44 -4.73 9.33 3.05
N LYS A 45 -5.52 8.49 2.37
CA LYS A 45 -6.99 8.53 2.42
C LYS A 45 -7.51 8.29 3.83
N LYS A 46 -7.06 7.21 4.47
CA LYS A 46 -7.50 6.82 5.83
C LYS A 46 -7.25 7.92 6.87
N TYR A 47 -6.15 8.66 6.74
CA TYR A 47 -5.76 9.73 7.67
C TYR A 47 -6.08 11.14 7.14
N ASN A 48 -6.95 11.28 6.13
CA ASN A 48 -7.38 12.57 5.56
C ASN A 48 -6.22 13.52 5.22
N GLY A 49 -5.13 12.99 4.67
CA GLY A 49 -3.95 13.78 4.32
C GLY A 49 -3.16 14.36 5.49
N ASN A 50 -3.45 13.94 6.74
CA ASN A 50 -2.70 14.32 7.93
C ASN A 50 -1.40 13.49 8.05
N LYS A 51 -0.31 14.07 7.55
CA LYS A 51 1.00 13.39 7.47
C LYS A 51 1.56 13.03 8.85
N SER A 52 1.32 13.82 9.89
CA SER A 52 1.81 13.53 11.24
C SER A 52 1.09 12.34 11.85
N ARG A 53 -0.25 12.31 11.76
CA ARG A 53 -1.05 11.16 12.23
C ARG A 53 -0.72 9.89 11.44
N MET A 54 -0.54 10.02 10.13
CA MET A 54 -0.13 8.92 9.27
C MET A 54 1.25 8.39 9.64
N ALA A 55 2.26 9.26 9.82
CA ALA A 55 3.61 8.86 10.23
C ALA A 55 3.60 8.08 11.55
N ASN A 56 2.87 8.60 12.56
CA ASN A 56 2.72 7.94 13.85
C ASN A 56 2.03 6.57 13.72
N ALA A 57 0.96 6.48 12.95
CA ALA A 57 0.22 5.22 12.78
C ALA A 57 0.98 4.17 11.95
N LEU A 58 1.82 4.61 11.01
CA LEU A 58 2.68 3.74 10.22
C LEU A 58 3.98 3.37 10.97
N GLY A 59 4.23 3.94 12.15
CA GLY A 59 5.44 3.69 12.94
C GLY A 59 6.72 4.21 12.26
N ILE A 60 6.62 5.25 11.43
CA ILE A 60 7.76 5.83 10.71
C ILE A 60 7.92 7.31 11.02
N HIS A 61 9.16 7.80 10.95
CA HIS A 61 9.41 9.21 11.10
C HIS A 61 8.78 10.02 9.94
N ARG A 62 8.23 11.21 10.25
CA ARG A 62 7.56 12.08 9.27
C ARG A 62 8.44 12.44 8.06
N ASN A 63 9.75 12.59 8.27
CA ASN A 63 10.69 12.89 7.19
C ASN A 63 10.83 11.70 6.24
N THR A 64 10.89 10.48 6.79
CA THR A 64 10.91 9.24 6.01
C THR A 64 9.64 9.11 5.19
N LEU A 65 8.49 9.37 5.81
CA LEU A 65 7.20 9.38 5.11
C LEU A 65 7.18 10.42 3.97
N HIS A 66 7.67 11.64 4.25
CA HIS A 66 7.75 12.72 3.26
C HIS A 66 8.65 12.34 2.07
N CYS A 67 9.86 11.84 2.33
CA CYS A 67 10.79 11.40 1.29
C CYS A 67 10.20 10.28 0.43
N ARG A 68 9.57 9.27 1.07
CA ARG A 68 8.90 8.17 0.34
C ARG A 68 7.76 8.69 -0.53
N ALA A 69 6.88 9.52 0.01
CA ALA A 69 5.76 10.10 -0.74
C ALA A 69 6.24 10.95 -1.94
N LYS A 70 7.31 11.74 -1.77
CA LYS A 70 7.92 12.52 -2.85
C LYS A 70 8.52 11.61 -3.93
N LYS A 71 9.29 10.58 -3.56
CA LYS A 71 9.90 9.63 -4.50
C LYS A 71 8.85 8.88 -5.32
N LEU A 72 7.71 8.56 -4.71
CA LEU A 72 6.59 7.86 -5.35
C LEU A 72 5.63 8.79 -6.09
N LYS A 73 5.89 10.10 -6.12
CA LYS A 73 5.03 11.12 -6.76
C LYS A 73 3.57 11.04 -6.26
N ILE A 74 3.39 10.82 -4.96
CA ILE A 74 2.05 10.80 -4.35
C ILE A 74 1.56 12.24 -4.19
N HIS A 75 0.59 12.63 -5.03
CA HIS A 75 -0.02 13.96 -5.00
C HIS A 75 -1.23 13.99 -4.05
N ARG A 76 -1.40 15.09 -3.32
CA ARG A 76 -2.63 15.38 -2.55
C ARG A 76 -3.78 15.55 -3.55
N LYS A 77 -4.54 14.50 -3.83
CA LYS A 77 -5.79 14.56 -4.62
C LYS A 77 -7.00 14.18 -3.77
N TYR A 78 -7.07 14.68 -2.54
CA TYR A 78 -8.24 14.55 -1.68
C TYR A 78 -8.45 15.87 -0.95
N GLN A 79 -9.07 16.82 -1.67
CA GLN A 79 -9.96 17.85 -1.14
C GLN A 79 -11.36 17.46 -1.58
#